data_AF-A0A0G1VFX5-F1
#
_entry.id   AF-A0A0G1VFX5-F1
#
_cell.length_a   1.000
_cell.length_b   1.000
_cell.length_c   1.000
_cell.angle_alpha   90.00
_cell.angle_beta   90.00
_cell.angle_gamma   90.00
#
_symmetry.space_group_name_H-M   'P 1'
#
loop_
_entity.id
_entity.type
_entity.pdbx_description
1 polymer ?
#
loop_
_entity_poly.entity_id
_entity_poly.type
_entity_poly.pdbx_seq_one_letter_code
_entity_poly.pdbx_strand_id
1 'polypeptide(L)'
;MAKGKQTKNYVAVIGLEVHVEVKTKSKMFCGCPADPFGREPNSATCPVCLGLPGALPVPNRLAIEKTVSLAKTLGCSITNFSHFERKNYFYPDLSKSFQISQYAGPVGALGNFEGITVRRVHLEEDTGKLLHEADKTLIAGKGFQFLEKSADFGYPP
;
A
#
# COMPACT_ATOMS: atom_id res chain seq x y z
N MET A 1 -47.67 33.93 14.49
CA MET A 1 -47.38 32.84 13.52
C MET A 1 -45.87 32.61 13.48
N ALA A 2 -45.36 31.62 14.20
CA ALA A 2 -43.94 31.27 14.20
C ALA A 2 -43.62 30.49 12.92
N LYS A 3 -42.67 31.00 12.11
CA LYS A 3 -42.20 30.34 10.90
C LYS A 3 -41.51 29.02 11.29
N GLY A 4 -42.10 27.88 10.88
CA GLY A 4 -41.56 26.55 11.12
C GLY A 4 -40.15 26.40 10.55
N LYS A 5 -39.24 25.87 11.36
CA LYS A 5 -37.84 25.62 11.02
C LYS A 5 -37.79 24.45 10.01
N GLN A 6 -37.52 24.76 8.74
CA GLN A 6 -37.30 23.76 7.69
C GLN A 6 -36.03 22.96 8.01
N THR A 7 -36.18 21.71 8.44
CA THR A 7 -35.07 20.77 8.61
C THR A 7 -34.69 20.21 7.24
N LYS A 8 -33.56 20.64 6.69
CA LYS A 8 -33.00 20.05 5.47
C LYS A 8 -32.66 18.58 5.75
N ASN A 9 -33.21 17.68 4.95
CA ASN A 9 -32.84 16.27 4.96
C ASN A 9 -31.54 16.08 4.17
N TYR A 10 -30.49 15.60 4.84
CA TYR A 10 -29.21 15.27 4.22
C TYR A 10 -29.07 13.74 4.13
N VAL A 11 -28.45 13.26 3.04
CA VAL A 11 -28.11 11.84 2.85
C VAL A 11 -26.59 11.73 2.73
N ALA A 12 -25.97 10.88 3.55
CA ALA A 12 -24.54 10.60 3.48
C ALA A 12 -24.27 9.50 2.45
N VAL A 13 -23.27 9.72 1.60
CA VAL A 13 -22.76 8.72 0.64
C VAL A 13 -21.29 8.46 0.98
N ILE A 14 -20.97 7.23 1.37
CA ILE A 14 -19.65 6.85 1.88
C ILE A 14 -19.06 5.76 0.97
N GLY A 15 -17.78 5.91 0.61
CA GLY A 15 -16.98 4.89 -0.04
C GLY A 15 -15.79 4.52 0.84
N LEU A 16 -15.34 3.27 0.74
CA LEU A 16 -14.18 2.77 1.48
C LEU A 16 -13.09 2.34 0.51
N GLU A 17 -11.86 2.65 0.87
CA GLU A 17 -10.65 2.05 0.31
C GLU A 17 -9.96 1.30 1.45
N VAL A 18 -9.71 0.02 1.25
CA VAL A 18 -9.20 -0.87 2.29
C VAL A 18 -7.93 -1.54 1.79
N HIS A 19 -6.83 -1.31 2.51
CA HIS A 19 -5.56 -1.97 2.27
C HIS A 19 -5.38 -3.12 3.27
N VAL A 20 -4.95 -4.28 2.79
CA VAL A 20 -4.81 -5.49 3.61
C VAL A 20 -3.46 -6.13 3.33
N GLU A 21 -2.67 -6.36 4.38
CA GLU A 21 -1.42 -7.10 4.26
C GLU A 21 -1.68 -8.59 3.98
N VAL A 22 -1.21 -9.07 2.83
CA VAL A 22 -1.34 -10.49 2.49
C VAL A 22 -0.34 -11.30 3.30
N LYS A 23 -0.85 -12.17 4.18
CA LYS A 23 -0.01 -13.00 5.05
C LYS A 23 0.80 -14.04 4.25
N THR A 24 2.03 -13.71 3.87
CA THR A 24 2.98 -14.60 3.19
C THR A 24 4.27 -14.78 3.99
N LYS A 25 5.10 -15.76 3.62
CA LYS A 25 6.43 -15.94 4.24
C LYS A 25 7.43 -14.90 3.72
N SER A 26 7.42 -14.66 2.40
CA SER A 26 8.27 -13.68 1.73
C SER A 26 7.48 -12.47 1.23
N LYS A 27 8.15 -11.34 1.02
CA LYS A 27 7.56 -10.10 0.49
C LYS A 27 6.94 -10.30 -0.90
N MET A 28 6.22 -9.29 -1.38
CA MET A 28 5.49 -9.35 -2.65
C MET A 28 6.40 -9.51 -3.87
N PHE A 29 7.58 -8.88 -3.87
CA PHE A 29 8.46 -8.80 -5.05
C PHE A 29 9.88 -9.33 -4.83
N CYS A 30 10.18 -9.91 -3.65
CA CYS A 30 11.50 -10.47 -3.35
C CYS A 30 11.43 -11.57 -2.28
N GLY A 31 12.56 -12.26 -2.05
CA GLY A 31 12.65 -13.37 -1.09
C GLY A 31 12.78 -12.98 0.38
N CYS A 32 12.83 -11.70 0.73
CA CYS A 32 12.93 -11.27 2.12
C CYS A 32 11.71 -11.69 2.94
N PRO A 33 11.84 -11.96 4.25
CA PRO A 33 10.69 -12.19 5.12
C PRO A 33 9.66 -11.06 5.04
N ALA A 34 8.37 -11.41 4.93
CA ALA A 34 7.29 -10.44 4.89
C ALA A 34 6.89 -9.92 6.27
N ASP A 35 7.03 -10.73 7.32
CA ASP A 35 6.65 -10.36 8.68
C ASP A 35 7.66 -9.38 9.30
N PRO A 36 7.27 -8.12 9.58
CA PRO A 36 8.15 -7.13 10.20
C PRO A 36 8.18 -7.20 11.73
N PHE A 37 7.27 -7.95 12.37
CA PHE A 37 7.08 -7.89 13.82
C PHE A 37 8.29 -8.44 14.58
N GLY A 38 8.74 -7.70 15.60
CA GLY A 38 9.86 -8.09 16.47
C GLY A 38 11.23 -8.12 15.78
N ARG A 39 11.34 -7.55 14.57
CA ARG A 39 12.60 -7.48 13.84
C ARG A 39 13.31 -6.16 14.09
N GLU A 40 14.64 -6.22 14.17
CA GLU A 40 15.45 -5.01 14.12
C GLU A 40 15.20 -4.25 12.82
N PRO A 41 15.20 -2.90 12.87
CA PRO A 41 15.10 -2.08 11.68
C PRO A 41 16.10 -2.56 10.64
N ASN A 42 15.61 -2.78 9.43
CA ASN A 42 16.46 -3.07 8.28
C ASN A 42 17.17 -4.40 8.23
N SER A 43 16.76 -5.33 9.10
CA SER A 43 17.21 -6.72 9.06
C SER A 43 16.56 -7.58 7.96
N ALA A 44 15.48 -7.10 7.33
CA ALA A 44 14.69 -7.85 6.34
C ALA A 44 14.72 -7.21 4.94
N THR A 45 15.86 -6.68 4.51
CA THR A 45 16.04 -6.05 3.18
C THR A 45 16.96 -6.82 2.24
N CYS A 46 16.78 -6.54 0.95
CA CYS A 46 17.66 -6.98 -0.12
C CYS A 46 17.70 -5.93 -1.25
N PRO A 47 18.62 -6.04 -2.22
CA PRO A 47 18.74 -5.10 -3.33
C PRO A 47 17.42 -4.79 -4.06
N VAL A 48 16.53 -5.77 -4.19
CA VAL A 48 15.23 -5.62 -4.87
C VAL A 48 14.30 -4.68 -4.14
N CYS A 49 14.01 -4.94 -2.85
CA CYS A 49 13.11 -4.06 -2.11
C CYS A 49 13.72 -2.70 -1.81
N LEU A 50 15.06 -2.61 -1.83
CA LEU A 50 15.82 -1.37 -1.74
C LEU A 50 15.85 -0.57 -3.04
N GLY A 51 15.53 -1.18 -4.19
CA GLY A 51 15.63 -0.49 -5.47
C GLY A 51 17.07 -0.22 -5.90
N LEU A 52 18.03 -1.04 -5.47
CA LEU A 52 19.43 -0.87 -5.87
C LEU A 52 19.60 -1.13 -7.38
N PRO A 53 20.59 -0.47 -8.03
CA PRO A 53 20.85 -0.66 -9.45
C PRO A 53 21.01 -2.13 -9.84
N GLY A 54 20.33 -2.52 -10.92
CA GLY A 54 20.35 -3.90 -11.44
C GLY A 54 19.42 -4.89 -10.74
N ALA A 55 18.73 -4.50 -9.66
CA ALA A 55 17.78 -5.37 -8.99
C ALA A 55 16.43 -5.44 -9.74
N LEU A 56 15.89 -6.65 -9.91
CA LEU A 56 14.62 -6.89 -10.60
C LEU A 56 13.59 -7.56 -9.68
N PRO A 57 12.32 -7.10 -9.68
CA PRO A 57 11.26 -7.68 -8.87
C PRO A 57 10.76 -9.02 -9.45
N VAL A 58 10.43 -9.97 -8.57
CA VAL A 58 9.78 -11.24 -8.92
C VAL A 58 8.50 -11.40 -8.11
N PRO A 59 7.30 -11.45 -8.74
CA PRO A 59 6.04 -11.54 -8.02
C PRO A 59 5.90 -12.80 -7.16
N ASN A 60 5.29 -12.64 -5.99
CA ASN A 60 5.01 -13.72 -5.06
C ASN A 60 3.74 -14.48 -5.47
N ARG A 61 3.91 -15.74 -5.90
CA ARG A 61 2.80 -16.61 -6.32
C ARG A 61 1.72 -16.78 -5.25
N LEU A 62 2.10 -16.99 -3.99
CA LEU A 62 1.13 -17.20 -2.91
C LEU A 62 0.31 -15.93 -2.64
N ALA A 63 0.92 -14.75 -2.76
CA ALA A 63 0.20 -13.49 -2.63
C ALA A 63 -0.87 -13.36 -3.72
N ILE A 64 -0.53 -13.69 -4.97
CA ILE A 64 -1.47 -13.71 -6.10
C ILE A 64 -2.62 -14.69 -5.85
N GLU A 65 -2.33 -15.94 -5.47
CA GLU A 65 -3.34 -16.95 -5.19
C GLU A 65 -4.31 -16.52 -4.09
N LYS A 66 -3.80 -15.92 -3.01
CA LYS A 66 -4.63 -15.38 -1.93
C LYS A 66 -5.49 -14.20 -2.36
N THR A 67 -4.96 -13.28 -3.17
CA THR A 67 -5.74 -12.15 -3.68
C THR A 67 -6.84 -12.62 -4.64
N VAL A 68 -6.58 -13.62 -5.48
CA VAL A 68 -7.63 -14.24 -6.32
C VAL A 68 -8.72 -14.87 -5.45
N SER A 69 -8.34 -15.58 -4.39
CA SER A 69 -9.30 -16.16 -3.43
C SER A 69 -10.14 -15.09 -2.72
N LEU A 70 -9.52 -13.99 -2.30
CA LEU A 70 -10.22 -12.84 -1.71
C LEU A 70 -11.20 -12.23 -2.72
N ALA A 71 -10.76 -11.96 -3.94
CA ALA A 71 -11.61 -11.40 -5.00
C ALA A 71 -12.83 -12.28 -5.28
N LYS A 72 -12.66 -13.61 -5.37
CA LYS A 72 -13.78 -14.55 -5.51
C LYS A 72 -14.74 -14.50 -4.31
N THR A 73 -14.19 -14.43 -3.10
CA THR A 73 -14.99 -14.35 -1.86
C THR A 73 -15.82 -13.07 -1.81
N LEU A 74 -15.27 -11.95 -2.32
CA LEU A 74 -15.95 -10.67 -2.45
C LEU A 74 -16.92 -10.59 -3.66
N GLY A 75 -17.16 -11.73 -4.33
CA GLY A 75 -18.07 -11.83 -5.47
C GLY A 75 -17.56 -11.14 -6.75
N CYS A 76 -16.26 -10.82 -6.84
CA CYS A 76 -15.69 -10.17 -8.02
C CYS A 76 -15.57 -11.14 -9.21
N SER A 77 -15.72 -10.58 -10.41
CA SER A 77 -15.28 -11.24 -11.64
C SER A 77 -13.76 -11.18 -11.74
N ILE A 78 -13.11 -12.33 -11.91
CA ILE A 78 -11.65 -12.42 -12.05
C ILE A 78 -11.23 -12.02 -13.45
N THR A 79 -10.19 -11.20 -13.56
CA THR A 79 -9.67 -10.76 -14.86
C THR A 79 -8.86 -11.86 -15.53
N ASN A 80 -9.07 -12.06 -16.83
CA ASN A 80 -8.24 -12.99 -17.63
C ASN A 80 -6.80 -12.50 -17.81
N PHE A 81 -6.60 -11.18 -17.81
CA PHE A 81 -5.30 -10.56 -17.93
C PHE A 81 -5.14 -9.48 -16.86
N SER A 82 -4.07 -9.59 -16.08
CA SER A 82 -3.71 -8.66 -15.02
C SER A 82 -2.21 -8.40 -15.12
N HIS A 83 -1.80 -7.15 -14.94
CA HIS A 83 -0.40 -6.73 -15.02
C HIS A 83 -0.11 -5.71 -13.93
N PHE A 84 1.17 -5.50 -13.66
CA PHE A 84 1.62 -4.48 -12.71
C PHE A 84 2.09 -3.24 -13.48
N GLU A 85 1.74 -2.06 -12.98
CA GLU A 85 2.26 -0.79 -13.45
C GLU A 85 3.04 -0.07 -12.33
N ARG A 86 3.71 1.03 -12.70
CA ARG A 86 4.49 1.86 -11.79
C ARG A 86 3.70 3.12 -11.45
N LYS A 87 3.35 3.28 -10.18
CA LYS A 87 2.83 4.53 -9.62
C LYS A 87 4.03 5.36 -9.15
N ASN A 88 4.45 6.34 -9.95
CA ASN A 88 5.66 7.13 -9.71
C ASN A 88 5.36 8.28 -8.74
N TYR A 89 6.10 8.36 -7.64
CA TYR A 89 6.12 9.48 -6.70
C TYR A 89 7.37 9.39 -5.83
N PHE A 90 7.84 10.55 -5.37
CA PHE A 90 9.00 10.63 -4.49
C PHE A 90 8.54 10.72 -3.05
N TYR A 91 8.95 9.76 -2.23
CA TYR A 91 8.77 9.82 -0.79
C TYR A 91 9.86 9.02 -0.08
N PRO A 92 10.33 9.43 1.12
CA PRO A 92 11.49 8.81 1.75
C PRO A 92 11.31 7.32 2.10
N ASP A 93 10.09 6.87 2.33
CA ASP A 93 9.77 5.47 2.64
C ASP A 93 9.72 4.55 1.39
N LEU A 94 9.83 5.12 0.19
CA LEU A 94 9.71 4.44 -1.09
C LEU A 94 11.01 4.55 -1.89
N SER A 95 11.93 3.63 -1.60
CA SER A 95 13.30 3.68 -2.14
C SER A 95 13.41 3.60 -3.66
N LYS A 96 12.40 3.07 -4.35
CA LYS A 96 12.38 2.93 -5.82
C LYS A 96 11.90 4.19 -6.55
N SER A 97 11.35 5.17 -5.84
CA SER A 97 10.64 6.32 -6.40
C SER A 97 9.43 5.97 -7.28
N PHE A 98 8.99 4.71 -7.19
CA PHE A 98 7.71 4.23 -7.72
C PHE A 98 7.24 3.03 -6.91
N GLN A 99 5.93 2.92 -6.77
CA GLN A 99 5.26 1.78 -6.17
C GLN A 99 4.77 0.86 -7.29
N ILE A 100 5.05 -0.43 -7.18
CA ILE A 100 4.49 -1.44 -8.09
C ILE A 100 3.03 -1.67 -7.66
N SER A 101 2.05 -1.40 -8.51
CA SER A 101 0.61 -1.55 -8.21
C SER A 101 -0.14 -2.03 -9.45
N GLN A 102 -1.47 -2.15 -9.37
CA GLN A 102 -2.34 -2.47 -10.51
C GLN A 102 -3.47 -1.46 -10.63
N TYR A 103 -3.29 -0.48 -11.51
CA TYR A 103 -4.28 0.56 -11.80
C TYR A 103 -5.28 0.09 -12.86
N ALA A 104 -4.81 -0.30 -14.04
CA ALA A 104 -5.66 -0.64 -15.18
C ALA A 104 -6.07 -2.12 -15.19
N GLY A 105 -5.17 -3.02 -14.76
CA GLY A 105 -5.41 -4.46 -14.74
C GLY A 105 -5.51 -5.08 -13.34
N PRO A 106 -6.57 -4.79 -12.54
CA PRO A 106 -6.76 -5.38 -11.21
C PRO A 106 -6.91 -6.90 -11.28
N VAL A 107 -6.80 -7.61 -10.16
CA VAL A 107 -7.02 -9.08 -10.10
C VAL A 107 -8.50 -9.44 -10.28
N GLY A 108 -9.39 -8.61 -9.75
CA GLY A 108 -10.83 -8.78 -9.90
C GLY A 108 -11.59 -7.46 -9.79
N ALA A 109 -12.79 -7.42 -10.36
CA ALA A 109 -13.63 -6.22 -10.36
C ALA A 109 -15.12 -6.56 -10.30
N LEU A 110 -15.95 -5.53 -10.06
CA LEU A 110 -17.41 -5.61 -10.11
C LEU A 110 -17.98 -6.68 -9.17
N GLY A 111 -17.52 -6.68 -7.92
CA GLY A 111 -18.02 -7.59 -6.89
C GLY A 111 -19.24 -7.05 -6.14
N ASN A 112 -19.89 -7.94 -5.41
CA ASN A 112 -20.92 -7.62 -4.44
C ASN A 112 -20.71 -8.51 -3.22
N PHE A 113 -20.53 -7.90 -2.06
CA PHE A 113 -20.36 -8.60 -0.79
C PHE A 113 -21.41 -8.05 0.19
N GLU A 114 -22.35 -8.91 0.58
CA GLU A 114 -23.43 -8.57 1.52
C GLU A 114 -24.22 -7.31 1.11
N GLY A 115 -24.46 -7.12 -0.19
CA GLY A 115 -25.17 -5.96 -0.73
C GLY A 115 -24.30 -4.72 -0.95
N ILE A 116 -23.03 -4.75 -0.55
CA ILE A 116 -22.07 -3.66 -0.77
C ILE A 116 -21.30 -3.92 -2.06
N THR A 117 -21.29 -2.94 -2.96
CA THR A 117 -20.53 -3.02 -4.22
C THR A 117 -19.03 -2.95 -3.96
N VAL A 118 -18.29 -3.91 -4.51
CA VAL A 118 -16.82 -3.92 -4.50
C VAL A 118 -16.33 -3.53 -5.89
N ARG A 119 -15.72 -2.34 -6.00
CA ARG A 119 -15.25 -1.81 -7.30
C ARG A 119 -14.16 -2.69 -7.91
N ARG A 120 -13.09 -2.96 -7.15
CA ARG A 120 -11.93 -3.72 -7.61
C ARG A 120 -11.11 -4.28 -6.45
N VAL A 121 -10.40 -5.36 -6.71
CA VAL A 121 -9.38 -5.97 -5.85
C VAL A 121 -8.09 -6.07 -6.65
N HIS A 122 -7.01 -5.52 -6.13
CA HIS A 122 -5.71 -5.51 -6.79
C HIS A 122 -4.57 -5.72 -5.79
N LEU A 123 -3.37 -5.95 -6.31
CA LEU A 123 -2.13 -6.07 -5.55
C LEU A 123 -1.29 -4.80 -5.66
N GLU A 124 -0.60 -4.48 -4.58
CA GLU A 124 0.38 -3.40 -4.54
C GLU A 124 1.56 -3.74 -3.64
N GLU A 125 2.68 -3.07 -3.89
CA GLU A 125 3.82 -3.06 -2.99
C GLU A 125 3.55 -2.14 -1.81
N ASP A 126 3.77 -2.63 -0.59
CA ASP A 126 3.72 -1.80 0.62
C ASP A 126 5.01 -0.97 0.80
N THR A 127 4.90 0.21 1.42
CA THR A 127 6.03 1.12 1.62
C THR A 127 6.77 0.84 2.92
N GLY A 128 7.86 1.58 3.15
CA GLY A 128 8.50 1.60 4.46
C GLY A 128 7.65 2.29 5.51
N LYS A 129 8.04 2.13 6.79
CA LYS A 129 7.48 2.92 7.88
C LYS A 129 8.30 4.19 8.07
N LEU A 130 7.64 5.30 8.37
CA LEU A 130 8.28 6.50 8.92
C LEU A 130 7.96 6.61 10.40
N LEU A 131 8.96 6.96 11.20
CA LEU A 131 8.86 7.21 12.63
C LEU A 131 9.37 8.63 12.89
N HIS A 132 8.48 9.52 13.33
CA HIS A 132 8.83 10.89 13.66
C HIS A 132 9.14 10.98 15.16
N GLU A 133 10.39 11.28 15.50
CA GLU A 133 10.87 11.36 16.88
C GLU A 133 11.55 12.72 17.11
N ALA A 134 10.93 13.56 17.94
CA ALA A 134 11.41 14.91 18.24
C ALA A 134 11.76 15.72 16.98
N ASP A 135 13.06 15.98 16.75
CA ASP A 135 13.62 16.75 15.64
C ASP A 135 14.04 15.88 14.43
N LYS A 136 13.69 14.59 14.42
CA LYS A 136 14.15 13.62 13.41
C LYS A 136 13.00 12.83 12.82
N THR A 137 13.14 12.50 11.54
CA THR A 137 12.32 11.47 10.90
C THR A 137 13.21 10.26 10.63
N LEU A 138 12.94 9.18 11.34
CA LEU A 138 13.57 7.89 11.11
C LEU A 138 12.76 7.16 10.04
N ILE A 139 13.45 6.79 8.98
CA ILE A 139 12.92 5.81 8.05
C ILE A 139 13.14 4.45 8.73
N ALA A 140 12.12 3.61 8.68
CA ALA A 140 12.15 2.22 9.08
C ALA A 140 11.41 1.48 8.00
N GLY A 141 12.05 1.33 6.83
CA GLY A 141 11.52 0.38 5.87
C GLY A 141 11.36 -0.99 6.53
N LYS A 142 10.72 -1.93 5.82
CA LYS A 142 11.28 -3.29 5.89
C LYS A 142 12.77 -3.32 5.49
N GLY A 143 13.45 -2.19 5.21
CA GLY A 143 14.75 -1.91 5.81
C GLY A 143 15.65 -0.74 5.34
N PHE A 144 15.45 0.51 5.79
CA PHE A 144 16.53 1.53 5.95
C PHE A 144 16.29 2.47 7.14
N GLN A 145 17.35 2.91 7.85
CA GLN A 145 17.43 4.07 8.75
C GLN A 145 18.26 5.13 8.03
N PHE A 146 17.62 6.19 7.54
CA PHE A 146 18.31 7.45 7.31
C PHE A 146 17.99 8.35 8.49
N LEU A 147 19.04 8.90 9.11
CA LEU A 147 18.92 10.06 9.98
C LEU A 147 18.83 11.28 9.07
N GLU A 148 17.61 11.68 8.67
CA GLU A 148 17.44 13.06 8.25
C GLU A 148 17.29 13.88 9.54
N LYS A 149 18.39 14.52 9.97
CA LYS A 149 18.25 15.75 10.75
C LYS A 149 17.36 16.63 9.89
N SER A 150 16.24 17.10 10.44
CA SER A 150 15.51 18.21 9.83
C SER A 150 16.54 19.19 9.29
N ALA A 151 16.52 19.43 7.98
CA ALA A 151 17.20 20.60 7.45
C ALA A 151 16.69 21.76 8.31
N ASP A 152 17.58 22.39 9.06
CA ASP A 152 17.37 23.71 9.61
C ASP A 152 17.10 24.61 8.40
N PHE A 153 15.83 24.65 7.95
CA PHE A 153 15.32 25.77 7.21
C PHE A 153 15.24 26.90 8.22
N GLY A 154 16.41 27.49 8.47
CA GLY A 154 16.56 28.75 9.14
C GLY A 154 15.73 29.77 8.38
N TYR A 155 14.51 29.99 8.85
CA TYR A 155 13.87 31.27 8.67
C TYR A 155 14.58 32.23 9.64
N PRO A 156 15.32 33.24 9.14
CA PRO A 156 15.70 34.34 9.99
C PRO A 156 14.42 35.09 10.45
N PRO A 157 14.47 35.78 11.60
CA PRO A 157 13.31 36.42 12.22
C PRO A 157 12.62 37.46 11.34
#